data_AF-A0A972XJU7-F1
#
_entry.id   AF-A0A972XJU7-F1
#
_cell.length_a   1.000
_cell.length_b   1.000
_cell.length_c   1.000
_cell.angle_alpha   90.00
_cell.angle_beta   90.00
_cell.angle_gamma   90.00
#
_symmetry.space_group_name_H-M   'P 1'
#
loop_
_entity.id
_entity.type
_entity.pdbx_description
1 polymer ?
#
loop_
_entity_poly.entity_id
_entity_poly.type
_entity_poly.pdbx_seq_one_letter_code
_entity_poly.pdbx_strand_id
1 'polypeptide(L)'
;GGYSLFSSRRISDADDVIDPKTGKPGGAFFGNAPCFGSPWGLAYRDKIKLFYTKTGFDIWENDGPYPGDVCASTVHPGHEGLKDSQWRQMEIQKELYRWLNEKGVYINAPDWYFLDGTHKIGIGYREVNFSLSRDQQKILNRQNIHDGTIEKTAAMSWGFVPLTRYQGGGPEAVLEPLKEHLKDYHQLMIQYYGAGVQACYRGPRLFDSEETRIMVKETLDWYKKYRDVLNADMIQLRRPDGRDWDGFLHVNPGGKHKGFVMLYNPTKEIMQRKITLPLYYTGISKMANFTSKDGKKKAISLSPTKDITLDFTIAPDSYTWFLIE
;
A
#
# COMPACT_ATOMS: atom_id res chain seq x y z
N GLY A 1 1.82 15.09 -9.49
CA GLY A 1 2.55 13.86 -9.81
C GLY A 1 2.23 13.37 -11.22
N GLY A 2 3.07 12.49 -11.77
CA GLY A 2 2.88 11.86 -13.09
C GLY A 2 2.75 10.34 -13.00
N TYR A 3 2.17 9.72 -14.02
CA TYR A 3 2.12 8.27 -14.19
C TYR A 3 2.83 7.88 -15.49
N SER A 4 3.55 6.77 -15.47
CA SER A 4 4.10 6.18 -16.69
C SER A 4 4.15 4.67 -16.58
N LEU A 5 3.79 3.99 -17.67
CA LEU A 5 4.00 2.55 -17.84
C LEU A 5 5.26 2.35 -18.69
N PHE A 6 6.30 1.72 -18.16
CA PHE A 6 7.50 1.41 -18.94
C PHE A 6 7.37 0.06 -19.67
N SER A 7 7.28 -1.04 -18.93
CA SER A 7 7.27 -2.42 -19.44
C SER A 7 5.86 -2.93 -19.78
N SER A 8 5.75 -4.23 -20.11
CA SER A 8 4.49 -4.92 -20.45
C SER A 8 3.74 -4.30 -21.64
N ARG A 9 4.50 -3.75 -22.59
CA ARG A 9 4.01 -3.16 -23.83
C ARG A 9 5.03 -3.35 -24.95
N ARG A 10 4.56 -3.23 -26.19
CA ARG A 10 5.40 -3.20 -27.38
C ARG A 10 5.64 -1.75 -27.82
N ILE A 11 6.87 -1.42 -28.17
CA ILE A 11 7.23 -0.14 -28.80
C ILE A 11 7.47 -0.33 -30.29
N SER A 12 8.49 -1.11 -30.64
CA SER A 12 8.87 -1.37 -32.03
C SER A 12 9.82 -2.56 -32.12
N ASP A 13 9.98 -3.14 -33.31
CA ASP A 13 10.96 -4.23 -33.50
C ASP A 13 12.41 -3.77 -33.31
N ALA A 14 12.66 -2.45 -33.38
CA ALA A 14 13.97 -1.85 -33.22
C ALA A 14 14.29 -1.45 -31.77
N ASP A 15 13.28 -1.38 -30.89
CA ASP A 15 13.43 -0.85 -29.52
C ASP A 15 13.10 -1.87 -28.43
N ASP A 16 12.37 -2.93 -28.77
CA ASP A 16 11.97 -3.98 -27.84
C ASP A 16 13.09 -4.98 -27.55
N VAL A 17 13.02 -5.65 -26.40
CA VAL A 17 13.99 -6.69 -26.04
C VAL A 17 13.98 -7.83 -27.08
N ILE A 18 15.17 -8.29 -27.46
CA ILE A 18 15.34 -9.38 -28.43
C ILE A 18 15.51 -10.70 -27.68
N ASP A 19 14.62 -11.65 -27.95
CA ASP A 19 14.69 -13.00 -27.39
C ASP A 19 15.94 -13.73 -27.91
N PRO A 20 16.85 -14.19 -27.02
CA PRO A 20 18.07 -14.90 -27.42
C PRO A 20 17.82 -16.21 -28.17
N LYS A 21 16.64 -16.82 -28.06
CA LYS A 21 16.30 -18.06 -28.77
C LYS A 21 15.85 -17.83 -30.20
N THR A 22 15.13 -16.74 -30.45
CA THR A 22 14.49 -16.49 -31.75
C THR A 22 15.20 -15.41 -32.56
N GLY A 23 16.02 -14.57 -31.90
CA GLY A 23 16.66 -13.41 -32.53
C GLY A 23 15.65 -12.32 -32.92
N LYS A 24 14.43 -12.36 -32.36
CA LYS A 24 13.33 -11.44 -32.67
C LYS A 24 12.77 -10.80 -31.38
N PRO A 25 12.06 -9.67 -31.49
CA PRO A 25 11.34 -9.09 -30.36
C PRO A 25 10.38 -10.08 -29.70
N GLY A 26 10.29 -10.01 -28.36
CA GLY A 26 9.39 -10.84 -27.56
C GLY A 26 10.14 -11.67 -26.52
N GLY A 27 9.48 -12.72 -26.01
CA GLY A 27 10.06 -13.61 -24.99
C GLY A 27 10.26 -12.92 -23.62
N ALA A 28 9.74 -11.70 -23.45
CA ALA A 28 9.77 -10.96 -22.20
C ALA A 28 8.81 -11.58 -21.16
N PHE A 29 9.04 -11.29 -19.88
CA PHE A 29 8.21 -11.79 -18.77
C PHE A 29 6.71 -11.51 -18.96
N PHE A 30 6.37 -10.37 -19.56
CA PHE A 30 4.99 -9.94 -19.84
C PHE A 30 4.67 -9.95 -21.34
N GLY A 31 5.27 -10.87 -22.09
CA GLY A 31 5.08 -11.03 -23.53
C GLY A 31 5.99 -10.12 -24.36
N ASN A 32 5.84 -8.81 -24.21
CA ASN A 32 6.69 -7.80 -24.86
C ASN A 32 7.16 -6.75 -23.86
N ALA A 33 8.36 -6.23 -24.07
CA ALA A 33 8.90 -5.13 -23.29
C ALA A 33 9.89 -4.29 -24.13
N PRO A 34 9.87 -2.94 -23.98
CA PRO A 34 10.96 -2.13 -24.47
C PRO A 34 12.28 -2.49 -23.78
N CYS A 35 13.38 -2.45 -24.54
CA CYS A 35 14.71 -2.51 -23.95
C CYS A 35 15.06 -1.12 -23.38
N PHE A 36 15.43 -1.03 -22.10
CA PHE A 36 15.87 0.26 -21.53
C PHE A 36 17.12 0.82 -22.23
N GLY A 37 17.94 -0.07 -22.78
CA GLY A 37 19.16 0.28 -23.52
C GLY A 37 18.93 0.64 -24.99
N SER A 38 17.71 0.56 -25.51
CA SER A 38 17.41 1.01 -26.88
C SER A 38 17.40 2.54 -27.00
N PRO A 39 17.47 3.11 -28.21
CA PRO A 39 17.30 4.55 -28.41
C PRO A 39 16.01 5.09 -27.78
N TRP A 40 14.90 4.36 -27.92
CA TRP A 40 13.65 4.73 -27.29
C TRP A 40 13.71 4.65 -25.76
N GLY A 41 14.32 3.61 -25.18
CA GLY A 41 14.42 3.43 -23.72
C GLY A 41 15.26 4.53 -23.04
N LEU A 42 16.37 4.91 -23.66
CA LEU A 42 17.20 6.02 -23.20
C LEU A 42 16.46 7.37 -23.33
N ALA A 43 15.76 7.58 -24.46
CA ALA A 43 14.95 8.78 -24.66
C ALA A 43 13.77 8.85 -23.66
N TYR A 44 13.19 7.71 -23.27
CA TYR A 44 12.16 7.62 -22.23
C TYR A 44 12.70 8.14 -20.90
N ARG A 45 13.85 7.62 -20.44
CA ARG A 45 14.53 8.10 -19.23
C ARG A 45 14.74 9.62 -19.27
N ASP A 46 15.29 10.14 -20.36
CA ASP A 46 15.64 11.56 -20.47
C ASP A 46 14.40 12.46 -20.52
N LYS A 47 13.32 12.00 -21.15
CA LYS A 47 12.03 12.71 -21.16
C LYS A 47 11.41 12.76 -19.77
N ILE A 48 11.51 11.69 -18.96
CA ILE A 48 11.05 11.70 -17.57
C ILE A 48 11.84 12.75 -16.77
N LYS A 49 13.18 12.75 -16.85
CA LYS A 49 14.01 13.76 -16.17
C LYS A 49 13.66 15.18 -16.61
N LEU A 50 13.49 15.39 -17.92
CA LEU A 50 13.10 16.68 -18.47
C LEU A 50 11.72 17.12 -17.96
N PHE A 51 10.73 16.22 -17.94
CA PHE A 51 9.38 16.50 -17.46
C PHE A 51 9.42 17.01 -16.03
N TYR A 52 10.06 16.28 -15.10
CA TYR A 52 10.14 16.68 -13.70
C TYR A 52 10.95 17.97 -13.50
N THR A 53 12.01 18.18 -14.28
CA THR A 53 12.77 19.44 -14.27
C THR A 53 11.91 20.64 -14.68
N LYS A 54 11.03 20.46 -15.67
CA LYS A 54 10.25 21.57 -16.25
C LYS A 54 8.95 21.85 -15.53
N THR A 55 8.30 20.83 -14.96
CA THR A 55 6.97 20.96 -14.34
C THR A 55 7.02 21.21 -12.84
N GLY A 56 8.10 20.80 -12.16
CA GLY A 56 8.17 20.85 -10.69
C GLY A 56 7.26 19.85 -9.99
N PHE A 57 6.78 18.82 -10.70
CA PHE A 57 6.02 17.73 -10.07
C PHE A 57 6.90 16.98 -9.06
N ASP A 58 6.27 16.40 -8.05
CA ASP A 58 6.95 15.87 -6.86
C ASP A 58 6.53 14.42 -6.53
N ILE A 59 5.71 13.79 -7.38
CA ILE A 59 5.29 12.39 -7.23
C ILE A 59 5.36 11.71 -8.59
N TRP A 60 5.93 10.50 -8.65
CA TRP A 60 5.94 9.63 -9.82
C TRP A 60 5.38 8.24 -9.50
N GLU A 61 4.33 7.85 -10.22
CA GLU A 61 3.85 6.47 -10.31
C GLU A 61 4.56 5.81 -11.50
N ASN A 62 5.58 4.98 -11.25
CA ASN A 62 6.20 4.17 -12.30
C ASN A 62 5.56 2.78 -12.31
N ASP A 63 4.70 2.55 -13.27
CA ASP A 63 4.10 1.26 -13.54
C ASP A 63 4.98 0.45 -14.50
N GLY A 64 5.04 -0.86 -14.28
CA GLY A 64 5.92 -1.76 -15.02
C GLY A 64 7.37 -1.28 -15.09
N PRO A 65 8.09 -1.06 -13.97
CA PRO A 65 9.53 -0.85 -13.97
C PRO A 65 10.25 -2.01 -14.65
N TYR A 66 11.55 -1.85 -14.91
CA TYR A 66 12.32 -2.90 -15.57
C TYR A 66 12.25 -4.23 -14.78
N PRO A 67 11.67 -5.30 -15.35
CA PRO A 67 11.40 -6.53 -14.61
C PRO A 67 12.55 -7.54 -14.70
N GLY A 68 13.68 -7.16 -15.30
CA GLY A 68 14.83 -8.05 -15.50
C GLY A 68 14.85 -8.77 -16.86
N ASP A 69 14.11 -8.31 -17.88
CA ASP A 69 14.14 -8.90 -19.22
C ASP A 69 15.54 -8.82 -19.87
N VAL A 70 16.07 -9.96 -20.31
CA VAL A 70 17.33 -10.01 -21.07
C VAL A 70 17.11 -9.53 -22.51
N CYS A 71 18.15 -8.96 -23.13
CA CYS A 71 18.07 -8.49 -24.52
C CYS A 71 19.30 -8.97 -25.30
N ALA A 72 19.08 -9.76 -26.36
CA ALA A 72 20.17 -10.27 -27.21
C ALA A 72 20.64 -9.29 -28.28
N SER A 73 20.05 -8.10 -28.36
CA SER A 73 20.44 -7.08 -29.34
C SER A 73 21.89 -6.64 -29.16
N THR A 74 22.66 -6.62 -30.24
CA THR A 74 24.04 -6.08 -30.27
C THR A 74 24.09 -4.66 -30.85
N VAL A 75 22.93 -4.09 -31.20
CA VAL A 75 22.82 -2.75 -31.81
C VAL A 75 22.13 -1.74 -30.89
N HIS A 76 21.60 -2.17 -29.74
CA HIS A 76 21.06 -1.26 -28.73
C HIS A 76 22.21 -0.57 -28.00
N PRO A 77 22.27 0.77 -27.95
CA PRO A 77 23.44 1.49 -27.45
C PRO A 77 23.68 1.38 -25.94
N GLY A 78 22.69 0.97 -25.15
CA GLY A 78 22.79 0.90 -23.69
C GLY A 78 23.52 -0.32 -23.13
N HIS A 79 23.79 -1.34 -23.96
CA HIS A 79 24.47 -2.58 -23.59
C HIS A 79 25.18 -3.22 -24.79
N GLU A 80 26.16 -4.10 -24.56
CA GLU A 80 26.93 -4.74 -25.63
C GLU A 80 26.18 -5.93 -26.26
N GLY A 81 25.36 -6.64 -25.49
CA GLY A 81 24.60 -7.78 -25.96
C GLY A 81 23.93 -8.55 -24.83
N LEU A 82 23.68 -9.84 -25.06
CA LEU A 82 22.95 -10.66 -24.10
C LEU A 82 23.58 -10.67 -22.70
N LYS A 83 24.92 -10.77 -22.63
CA LYS A 83 25.66 -11.03 -21.38
C LYS A 83 25.60 -9.89 -20.37
N ASP A 84 25.49 -8.64 -20.83
CA ASP A 84 25.45 -7.45 -19.97
C ASP A 84 24.07 -6.77 -19.96
N SER A 85 23.19 -7.09 -20.92
CA SER A 85 21.87 -6.46 -21.10
C SER A 85 21.06 -6.33 -19.81
N GLN A 86 21.01 -7.37 -18.99
CA GLN A 86 20.19 -7.36 -17.78
C GLN A 86 20.72 -6.36 -16.74
N TRP A 87 22.03 -6.41 -16.50
CA TRP A 87 22.71 -5.51 -15.57
C TRP A 87 22.63 -4.06 -16.04
N ARG A 88 22.92 -3.80 -17.31
CA ARG A 88 22.93 -2.45 -17.86
C ARG A 88 21.56 -1.79 -17.82
N GLN A 89 20.50 -2.52 -18.17
CA GLN A 89 19.13 -2.01 -18.10
C GLN A 89 18.70 -1.73 -16.66
N MET A 90 19.06 -2.60 -15.72
CA MET A 90 18.84 -2.40 -14.29
C MET A 90 19.52 -1.11 -13.80
N GLU A 91 20.79 -0.89 -14.16
CA GLU A 91 21.52 0.32 -13.75
C GLU A 91 20.91 1.60 -14.34
N ILE A 92 20.35 1.56 -15.55
CA ILE A 92 19.61 2.70 -16.14
C ILE A 92 18.36 3.03 -15.29
N GLN A 93 17.58 2.03 -14.89
CA GLN A 93 16.40 2.22 -14.06
C GLN A 93 16.74 2.78 -12.67
N LYS A 94 17.79 2.23 -12.04
CA LYS A 94 18.29 2.71 -10.74
C LYS A 94 18.79 4.15 -10.81
N GLU A 95 19.57 4.49 -11.84
CA GLU A 95 20.06 5.86 -12.03
C GLU A 95 18.90 6.85 -12.16
N LEU A 96 17.86 6.51 -12.92
CA LEU A 96 16.66 7.33 -13.04
C LEU A 96 15.97 7.55 -11.68
N TYR A 97 15.81 6.49 -10.89
CA TYR A 97 15.19 6.57 -9.57
C TYR A 97 16.00 7.39 -8.58
N ARG A 98 17.33 7.19 -8.52
CA ARG A 98 18.23 7.98 -7.67
C ARG A 98 18.16 9.46 -8.05
N TRP A 99 18.25 9.76 -9.34
CA TRP A 99 18.19 11.14 -9.83
C TRP A 99 16.89 11.86 -9.46
N LEU A 100 15.75 11.16 -9.52
CA LEU A 100 14.43 11.70 -9.15
C LEU A 100 14.32 11.87 -7.63
N ASN A 101 14.78 10.88 -6.86
CA ASN A 101 14.81 10.93 -5.40
C ASN A 101 15.65 12.10 -4.87
N GLU A 102 16.84 12.32 -5.44
CA GLU A 102 17.73 13.47 -5.12
C GLU A 102 17.05 14.84 -5.36
N LYS A 103 15.97 14.87 -6.13
CA LYS A 103 15.17 16.07 -6.42
C LYS A 103 13.87 16.15 -5.62
N GLY A 104 13.71 15.27 -4.64
CA GLY A 104 12.53 15.23 -3.79
C GLY A 104 11.29 14.67 -4.47
N VAL A 105 11.44 13.97 -5.61
CA VAL A 105 10.30 13.29 -6.24
C VAL A 105 10.02 11.99 -5.48
N TYR A 106 8.82 11.86 -4.95
CA TYR A 106 8.32 10.65 -4.29
C TYR A 106 7.97 9.61 -5.36
N ILE A 107 8.44 8.37 -5.21
CA ILE A 107 8.32 7.36 -6.27
C ILE A 107 7.60 6.12 -5.76
N ASN A 108 6.50 5.77 -6.40
CA ASN A 108 5.81 4.50 -6.24
C ASN A 108 6.18 3.59 -7.42
N ALA A 109 6.61 2.36 -7.14
CA ALA A 109 6.92 1.37 -8.15
C ALA A 109 6.59 -0.05 -7.63
N PRO A 110 6.05 -0.94 -8.47
CA PRO A 110 5.60 -2.28 -8.03
C PRO A 110 6.75 -3.27 -7.74
N ASP A 111 8.01 -2.86 -7.92
CA ASP A 111 9.21 -3.68 -7.68
C ASP A 111 10.13 -3.07 -6.60
N TRP A 112 10.99 -3.91 -6.01
CA TRP A 112 11.85 -3.54 -4.88
C TRP A 112 13.08 -2.71 -5.32
N TYR A 113 12.92 -1.39 -5.31
CA TYR A 113 13.98 -0.40 -5.61
C TYR A 113 14.19 0.61 -4.46
N PHE A 114 13.85 0.24 -3.22
CA PHE A 114 13.93 1.14 -2.06
C PHE A 114 15.34 1.68 -1.82
N LEU A 115 16.36 0.85 -2.04
CA LEU A 115 17.76 1.24 -1.91
C LEU A 115 18.27 2.06 -3.12
N ASP A 116 17.43 2.21 -4.14
CA ASP A 116 17.74 2.92 -5.39
C ASP A 116 16.84 4.15 -5.59
N GLY A 117 16.04 4.54 -4.59
CA GLY A 117 15.30 5.81 -4.56
C GLY A 117 13.78 5.68 -4.62
N THR A 118 13.21 4.47 -4.71
CA THR A 118 11.75 4.30 -4.57
C THR A 118 11.29 4.37 -3.12
N HIS A 119 10.02 4.69 -2.92
CA HIS A 119 9.44 4.97 -1.61
C HIS A 119 8.28 4.06 -1.23
N LYS A 120 7.57 3.51 -2.22
CA LYS A 120 6.53 2.52 -1.98
C LYS A 120 6.50 1.42 -3.02
N ILE A 121 5.97 0.29 -2.57
CA ILE A 121 5.59 -0.88 -3.35
C ILE A 121 4.16 -1.31 -3.01
N GLY A 122 3.52 -2.08 -3.87
CA GLY A 122 2.23 -2.70 -3.56
C GLY A 122 2.31 -3.58 -2.32
N ILE A 123 1.26 -3.58 -1.50
CA ILE A 123 1.24 -4.32 -0.23
C ILE A 123 1.17 -5.85 -0.39
N GLY A 124 1.01 -6.35 -1.63
CA GLY A 124 0.97 -7.78 -1.94
C GLY A 124 -0.39 -8.29 -2.42
N TYR A 125 -1.28 -7.41 -2.90
CA TYR A 125 -2.56 -7.82 -3.48
C TYR A 125 -2.39 -8.34 -4.92
N ARG A 126 -3.33 -9.19 -5.35
CA ARG A 126 -3.55 -9.48 -6.78
C ARG A 126 -4.74 -8.68 -7.28
N GLU A 127 -4.59 -8.00 -8.40
CA GLU A 127 -5.63 -7.12 -8.94
C GLU A 127 -6.95 -7.83 -9.23
N VAL A 128 -6.90 -9.08 -9.68
CA VAL A 128 -8.11 -9.89 -9.92
C VAL A 128 -8.93 -10.11 -8.65
N ASN A 129 -8.32 -10.00 -7.46
CA ASN A 129 -9.04 -10.13 -6.19
C ASN A 129 -10.05 -9.01 -5.96
N PHE A 130 -9.93 -7.88 -6.65
CA PHE A 130 -10.94 -6.82 -6.60
C PHE A 130 -12.22 -7.16 -7.36
N SER A 131 -12.27 -8.33 -8.01
CA SER A 131 -13.49 -8.93 -8.56
C SER A 131 -14.32 -9.68 -7.49
N LEU A 132 -13.77 -9.88 -6.30
CA LEU A 132 -14.47 -10.52 -5.18
C LEU A 132 -15.50 -9.57 -4.56
N SER A 133 -16.44 -10.10 -3.78
CA SER A 133 -17.45 -9.27 -3.12
C SER A 133 -16.83 -8.29 -2.11
N ARG A 134 -17.50 -7.17 -1.82
CA ARG A 134 -17.06 -6.19 -0.80
C ARG A 134 -16.76 -6.84 0.55
N ASP A 135 -17.56 -7.83 0.96
CA ASP A 135 -17.34 -8.60 2.19
C ASP A 135 -16.00 -9.37 2.15
N GLN A 136 -15.67 -10.03 1.03
CA GLN A 136 -14.39 -10.71 0.86
C GLN A 136 -13.23 -9.72 0.75
N GLN A 137 -13.41 -8.60 0.04
CA GLN A 137 -12.40 -7.56 -0.11
C GLN A 137 -11.99 -6.97 1.25
N LYS A 138 -12.95 -6.72 2.17
CA LYS A 138 -12.65 -6.23 3.53
C LYS A 138 -11.68 -7.16 4.26
N ILE A 139 -11.96 -8.47 4.27
CA ILE A 139 -11.11 -9.47 4.94
C ILE A 139 -9.75 -9.58 4.24
N LEU A 140 -9.75 -9.74 2.93
CA LEU A 140 -8.53 -9.96 2.15
C LEU A 140 -7.60 -8.75 2.22
N ASN A 141 -8.14 -7.53 2.17
CA ASN A 141 -7.33 -6.32 2.31
C ASN A 141 -6.69 -6.24 3.71
N ARG A 142 -7.37 -6.69 4.78
CA ARG A 142 -6.73 -6.79 6.10
C ARG A 142 -5.68 -7.90 6.17
N GLN A 143 -5.85 -9.00 5.44
CA GLN A 143 -4.81 -10.04 5.30
C GLN A 143 -3.59 -9.49 4.56
N ASN A 144 -3.79 -8.74 3.49
CA ASN A 144 -2.72 -8.06 2.77
C ASN A 144 -1.99 -7.06 3.69
N ILE A 145 -2.74 -6.29 4.50
CA ILE A 145 -2.14 -5.41 5.51
C ILE A 145 -1.29 -6.20 6.50
N HIS A 146 -1.84 -7.26 7.09
CA HIS A 146 -1.13 -8.09 8.06
C HIS A 146 0.16 -8.67 7.46
N ASP A 147 0.07 -9.35 6.32
CA ASP A 147 1.19 -10.07 5.73
C ASP A 147 2.20 -9.10 5.09
N GLY A 148 1.69 -8.08 4.41
CA GLY A 148 2.50 -7.09 3.70
C GLY A 148 3.29 -6.15 4.60
N THR A 149 2.91 -6.01 5.88
CA THR A 149 3.61 -5.16 6.86
C THR A 149 4.52 -5.93 7.83
N ILE A 150 4.72 -7.24 7.61
CA ILE A 150 5.73 -8.01 8.36
C ILE A 150 7.15 -7.70 7.86
N GLU A 151 7.33 -7.59 6.54
CA GLU A 151 8.67 -7.45 5.92
C GLU A 151 9.06 -5.99 5.63
N LYS A 152 8.10 -5.07 5.72
CA LYS A 152 8.28 -3.65 5.42
C LYS A 152 7.35 -2.80 6.26
N THR A 153 7.70 -1.55 6.49
CA THR A 153 6.83 -0.63 7.24
C THR A 153 5.56 -0.33 6.44
N ALA A 154 4.49 0.06 7.14
CA ALA A 154 3.23 0.42 6.51
C ALA A 154 3.39 1.57 5.50
N ALA A 155 4.26 2.54 5.81
CA ALA A 155 4.54 3.69 4.95
C ALA A 155 5.22 3.32 3.62
N MET A 156 5.94 2.19 3.58
CA MET A 156 6.55 1.62 2.36
C MET A 156 5.53 0.90 1.47
N SER A 157 4.28 0.82 1.89
CA SER A 157 3.26 0.02 1.22
C SER A 157 2.11 0.88 0.71
N TRP A 158 1.56 0.51 -0.45
CA TRP A 158 0.22 0.96 -0.83
C TRP A 158 -0.77 -0.20 -0.97
N GLY A 159 -2.02 0.06 -0.59
CA GLY A 159 -3.17 -0.76 -0.92
C GLY A 159 -3.97 -0.18 -2.08
N PHE A 160 -5.02 -0.88 -2.48
CA PHE A 160 -5.89 -0.45 -3.57
C PHE A 160 -7.35 -0.53 -3.14
N VAL A 161 -8.11 0.50 -3.50
CA VAL A 161 -9.55 0.59 -3.27
C VAL A 161 -10.20 1.02 -4.59
N PRO A 162 -10.62 0.06 -5.43
CA PRO A 162 -11.37 0.39 -6.63
C PRO A 162 -12.79 0.78 -6.26
N LEU A 163 -13.18 1.99 -6.65
CA LEU A 163 -14.52 2.53 -6.43
C LEU A 163 -15.50 2.06 -7.52
N THR A 164 -15.00 1.95 -8.75
CA THR A 164 -15.72 1.37 -9.90
C THR A 164 -15.27 -0.08 -10.15
N ARG A 165 -15.99 -0.79 -11.02
CA ARG A 165 -15.57 -2.12 -11.50
C ARG A 165 -14.11 -2.09 -11.96
N TYR A 166 -13.32 -3.05 -11.47
CA TYR A 166 -11.90 -3.19 -11.79
C TYR A 166 -11.59 -4.66 -12.08
N GLN A 167 -11.02 -4.93 -13.25
CA GLN A 167 -10.90 -6.27 -13.82
C GLN A 167 -12.30 -6.89 -14.08
N GLY A 168 -12.85 -7.64 -13.12
CA GLY A 168 -14.13 -8.37 -13.24
C GLY A 168 -15.09 -8.08 -12.08
N GLY A 169 -15.85 -9.11 -11.69
CA GLY A 169 -16.81 -9.05 -10.58
C GLY A 169 -18.20 -8.54 -10.96
N GLY A 170 -19.19 -8.90 -10.14
CA GLY A 170 -20.56 -8.40 -10.25
C GLY A 170 -20.80 -7.12 -9.44
N PRO A 171 -22.06 -6.67 -9.32
CA PRO A 171 -22.43 -5.50 -8.51
C PRO A 171 -21.99 -5.59 -7.05
N GLU A 172 -21.82 -6.79 -6.51
CA GLU A 172 -21.32 -7.05 -5.16
C GLU A 172 -19.84 -6.70 -4.94
N ALA A 173 -19.07 -6.49 -6.02
CA ALA A 173 -17.66 -6.11 -5.97
C ALA A 173 -17.41 -4.59 -6.10
N VAL A 174 -18.43 -3.84 -6.54
CA VAL A 174 -18.32 -2.42 -6.89
C VAL A 174 -18.78 -1.53 -5.72
N LEU A 175 -18.14 -0.38 -5.49
CA LEU A 175 -18.55 0.58 -4.46
C LEU A 175 -19.44 1.70 -5.00
N GLU A 176 -19.31 2.09 -6.26
CA GLU A 176 -20.21 3.05 -6.91
C GLU A 176 -21.60 2.43 -7.17
N PRO A 177 -22.70 3.12 -6.86
CA PRO A 177 -22.77 4.45 -6.22
C PRO A 177 -22.35 4.42 -4.74
N LEU A 178 -21.40 5.28 -4.36
CA LEU A 178 -20.77 5.26 -3.03
C LEU A 178 -21.78 5.47 -1.89
N LYS A 179 -22.82 6.28 -2.12
CA LYS A 179 -23.90 6.52 -1.14
C LYS A 179 -24.61 5.23 -0.72
N GLU A 180 -24.74 4.26 -1.63
CA GLU A 180 -25.41 2.97 -1.37
C GLU A 180 -24.50 1.99 -0.62
N HIS A 181 -23.19 2.26 -0.59
CA HIS A 181 -22.17 1.37 -0.02
C HIS A 181 -21.27 2.08 1.00
N LEU A 182 -21.78 3.13 1.64
CA LEU A 182 -21.06 3.97 2.63
C LEU A 182 -20.38 3.16 3.72
N LYS A 183 -21.06 2.14 4.25
CA LYS A 183 -20.52 1.28 5.31
C LYS A 183 -19.25 0.56 4.85
N ASP A 184 -19.30 -0.05 3.67
CA ASP A 184 -18.16 -0.80 3.12
C ASP A 184 -17.02 0.15 2.75
N TYR A 185 -17.33 1.29 2.12
CA TYR A 185 -16.32 2.30 1.77
C TYR A 185 -15.61 2.84 3.02
N HIS A 186 -16.37 3.19 4.06
CA HIS A 186 -15.83 3.66 5.33
C HIS A 186 -14.94 2.61 6.00
N GLN A 187 -15.34 1.34 6.03
CA GLN A 187 -14.51 0.28 6.60
C GLN A 187 -13.19 0.09 5.84
N LEU A 188 -13.23 0.13 4.51
CA LEU A 188 -12.02 0.06 3.67
C LEU A 188 -11.08 1.24 3.94
N MET A 189 -11.60 2.46 4.11
CA MET A 189 -10.77 3.60 4.49
C MET A 189 -10.15 3.41 5.87
N ILE A 190 -10.95 2.99 6.86
CA ILE A 190 -10.49 2.81 8.24
C ILE A 190 -9.40 1.75 8.36
N GLN A 191 -9.53 0.61 7.66
CA GLN A 191 -8.51 -0.43 7.76
C GLN A 191 -7.17 0.01 7.17
N TYR A 192 -7.17 0.76 6.07
CA TYR A 192 -5.93 1.26 5.46
C TYR A 192 -5.31 2.39 6.29
N TYR A 193 -6.06 3.46 6.58
CA TYR A 193 -5.55 4.57 7.38
C TYR A 193 -5.20 4.16 8.81
N GLY A 194 -6.00 3.28 9.40
CA GLY A 194 -5.75 2.73 10.72
C GLY A 194 -4.48 1.89 10.78
N ALA A 195 -4.06 1.30 9.67
CA ALA A 195 -2.83 0.52 9.57
C ALA A 195 -1.60 1.35 9.15
N GLY A 196 -1.75 2.64 8.89
CA GLY A 196 -0.68 3.47 8.32
C GLY A 196 -0.36 3.17 6.85
N VAL A 197 -1.21 2.39 6.18
CA VAL A 197 -1.06 2.02 4.77
C VAL A 197 -1.88 2.99 3.92
N GLN A 198 -1.26 3.60 2.91
CA GLN A 198 -2.00 4.47 2.00
C GLN A 198 -2.68 3.65 0.91
N ALA A 199 -3.96 3.92 0.66
CA ALA A 199 -4.67 3.30 -0.46
C ALA A 199 -4.66 4.19 -1.70
N CYS A 200 -4.47 3.59 -2.87
CA CYS A 200 -4.83 4.20 -4.14
C CYS A 200 -6.33 4.01 -4.37
N TYR A 201 -7.08 5.12 -4.36
CA TYR A 201 -8.51 5.13 -4.64
C TYR A 201 -8.73 5.31 -6.14
N ARG A 202 -9.31 4.31 -6.80
CA ARG A 202 -9.53 4.33 -8.26
C ARG A 202 -11.00 4.49 -8.59
N GLY A 203 -11.36 5.66 -9.09
CA GLY A 203 -12.70 5.97 -9.58
C GLY A 203 -12.78 7.39 -10.11
N PRO A 204 -13.93 7.79 -10.68
CA PRO A 204 -14.11 9.12 -11.25
C PRO A 204 -14.20 10.22 -10.18
N ARG A 205 -14.50 9.86 -8.92
CA ARG A 205 -14.69 10.78 -7.79
C ARG A 205 -14.48 10.06 -6.46
N LEU A 206 -14.23 10.83 -5.39
CA LEU A 206 -14.06 10.30 -4.03
C LEU A 206 -15.35 10.31 -3.21
N PHE A 207 -16.37 11.04 -3.68
CA PHE A 207 -17.70 11.14 -3.07
C PHE A 207 -18.73 11.49 -4.15
N ASP A 208 -19.93 10.94 -4.00
CA ASP A 208 -21.07 11.10 -4.92
C ASP A 208 -22.28 11.81 -4.28
N SER A 209 -22.25 11.98 -2.97
CA SER A 209 -23.26 12.67 -2.17
C SER A 209 -22.63 13.43 -1.02
N GLU A 210 -23.41 14.30 -0.38
CA GLU A 210 -22.96 15.03 0.81
C GLU A 210 -22.65 14.10 1.98
N GLU A 211 -23.44 13.03 2.15
CA GLU A 211 -23.18 12.01 3.17
C GLU A 211 -21.84 11.30 2.95
N THR A 212 -21.52 10.95 1.69
CA THR A 212 -20.21 10.38 1.34
C THR A 212 -19.08 11.37 1.61
N ARG A 213 -19.26 12.64 1.28
CA ARG A 213 -18.28 13.70 1.52
C ARG A 213 -18.00 13.89 3.03
N ILE A 214 -19.05 13.89 3.86
CA ILE A 214 -18.95 14.00 5.31
C ILE A 214 -18.17 12.80 5.88
N MET A 215 -18.54 11.57 5.50
CA MET A 215 -17.86 10.35 5.96
C MET A 215 -16.36 10.37 5.59
N VAL A 216 -16.03 10.75 4.35
CA VAL A 216 -14.63 10.88 3.89
C VAL A 216 -13.89 11.92 4.73
N LYS A 217 -14.49 13.10 4.96
CA LYS A 217 -13.89 14.16 5.75
C LYS A 217 -13.62 13.72 7.19
N GLU A 218 -14.61 13.13 7.85
CA GLU A 218 -14.49 12.65 9.24
C GLU A 218 -13.40 11.58 9.37
N THR A 219 -13.32 10.67 8.41
CA THR A 219 -12.28 9.63 8.38
C THR A 219 -10.89 10.25 8.23
N LEU A 220 -10.73 11.26 7.36
CA LEU A 220 -9.46 11.97 7.18
C LEU A 220 -9.08 12.82 8.39
N ASP A 221 -10.05 13.46 9.05
CA ASP A 221 -9.81 14.24 10.27
C ASP A 221 -9.37 13.33 11.41
N TRP A 222 -10.00 12.15 11.55
CA TRP A 222 -9.57 11.11 12.49
C TRP A 222 -8.15 10.65 12.21
N TYR A 223 -7.82 10.31 10.96
CA TYR A 223 -6.46 9.92 10.57
C TYR A 223 -5.47 11.03 10.88
N LYS A 224 -5.72 12.27 10.45
CA LYS A 224 -4.84 13.41 10.69
C LYS A 224 -4.62 13.70 12.17
N LYS A 225 -5.63 13.47 13.02
CA LYS A 225 -5.52 13.64 14.47
C LYS A 225 -4.55 12.64 15.11
N TYR A 226 -4.51 11.40 14.60
CA TYR A 226 -3.72 10.31 15.20
C TYR A 226 -2.57 9.81 14.30
N ARG A 227 -2.28 10.49 13.18
CA ARG A 227 -1.27 10.09 12.19
C ARG A 227 0.14 9.93 12.76
N ASP A 228 0.42 10.55 13.90
CA ASP A 228 1.71 10.42 14.59
C ASP A 228 1.93 8.99 15.10
N VAL A 229 0.88 8.35 15.62
CA VAL A 229 0.93 6.95 16.07
C VAL A 229 0.46 5.97 14.99
N LEU A 230 -0.51 6.33 14.14
CA LEU A 230 -0.98 5.44 13.06
C LEU A 230 0.06 5.19 11.96
N ASN A 231 1.10 6.01 11.87
CA ASN A 231 2.23 5.76 10.97
C ASN A 231 3.49 5.24 11.69
N ALA A 232 3.37 4.88 12.98
CA ALA A 232 4.46 4.31 13.76
C ALA A 232 4.55 2.78 13.57
N ASP A 233 5.57 2.17 14.19
CA ASP A 233 5.80 0.72 14.11
C ASP A 233 4.57 -0.07 14.57
N MET A 234 4.36 -1.22 13.95
CA MET A 234 3.17 -2.06 14.14
C MET A 234 3.56 -3.42 14.71
N ILE A 235 2.81 -3.85 15.73
CA ILE A 235 2.81 -5.21 16.25
C ILE A 235 1.53 -5.89 15.76
N GLN A 236 1.70 -6.98 15.02
CA GLN A 236 0.58 -7.83 14.61
C GLN A 236 0.00 -8.54 15.85
N LEU A 237 -1.33 -8.51 16.01
CA LEU A 237 -2.01 -9.21 17.10
C LEU A 237 -2.63 -10.52 16.60
N ARG A 238 -3.59 -10.43 15.67
CA ARG A 238 -4.25 -11.59 15.08
C ARG A 238 -4.51 -11.36 13.60
N ARG A 239 -4.00 -12.27 12.77
CA ARG A 239 -4.24 -12.29 11.32
C ARG A 239 -5.75 -12.50 11.03
N PRO A 240 -6.34 -11.78 10.06
CA PRO A 240 -7.74 -11.95 9.70
C PRO A 240 -8.02 -13.33 9.08
N ASP A 241 -9.11 -13.96 9.51
CA ASP A 241 -9.63 -15.22 8.98
C ASP A 241 -11.15 -15.22 8.75
N GLY A 242 -11.83 -14.11 9.08
CA GLY A 242 -13.28 -13.96 8.94
C GLY A 242 -14.11 -14.72 9.98
N ARG A 243 -13.48 -15.39 10.96
CA ARG A 243 -14.17 -16.26 11.94
C ARG A 243 -14.16 -15.70 13.35
N ASP A 244 -13.17 -14.90 13.69
CA ASP A 244 -13.06 -14.21 14.98
C ASP A 244 -12.46 -12.81 14.78
N TRP A 245 -12.20 -12.09 15.87
CA TRP A 245 -11.57 -10.77 15.82
C TRP A 245 -10.25 -10.79 15.06
N ASP A 246 -9.89 -9.67 14.48
CA ASP A 246 -8.55 -9.45 13.92
C ASP A 246 -8.06 -8.05 14.30
N GLY A 247 -6.76 -7.79 14.23
CA GLY A 247 -6.24 -6.50 14.67
C GLY A 247 -4.74 -6.42 14.84
N PHE A 248 -4.31 -5.21 15.16
CA PHE A 248 -2.91 -4.82 15.30
C PHE A 248 -2.77 -3.65 16.30
N LEU A 249 -1.55 -3.44 16.78
CA LEU A 249 -1.18 -2.37 17.73
C LEU A 249 -0.04 -1.54 17.12
N HIS A 250 -0.24 -0.24 16.96
CA HIS A 250 0.87 0.69 16.74
C HIS A 250 1.57 1.03 18.06
N VAL A 251 2.89 1.19 18.01
CA VAL A 251 3.74 1.58 19.14
C VAL A 251 4.60 2.79 18.77
N ASN A 252 4.55 3.83 19.60
CA ASN A 252 5.30 5.07 19.37
C ASN A 252 5.90 5.58 20.69
N PRO A 253 7.04 5.03 21.13
CA PRO A 253 7.64 5.39 22.42
C PRO A 253 8.10 6.85 22.49
N GLY A 254 8.47 7.45 21.35
CA GLY A 254 8.87 8.86 21.26
C GLY A 254 7.70 9.84 21.14
N GLY A 255 6.51 9.38 20.77
CA GLY A 255 5.34 10.21 20.50
C GLY A 255 4.57 10.64 21.75
N LYS A 256 3.60 11.54 21.55
CA LYS A 256 2.60 11.88 22.56
C LYS A 256 1.67 10.69 22.79
N HIS A 257 1.11 10.17 21.70
CA HIS A 257 0.30 8.96 21.72
C HIS A 257 1.24 7.75 21.68
N LYS A 258 1.30 6.97 22.76
CA LYS A 258 2.27 5.88 22.95
C LYS A 258 1.89 4.60 22.23
N GLY A 259 0.61 4.38 22.00
CA GLY A 259 0.12 3.28 21.19
C GLY A 259 -1.29 3.50 20.66
N PHE A 260 -1.66 2.71 19.65
CA PHE A 260 -2.98 2.74 19.05
C PHE A 260 -3.40 1.34 18.61
N VAL A 261 -4.47 0.82 19.19
CA VAL A 261 -4.97 -0.53 18.89
C VAL A 261 -6.14 -0.43 17.93
N MET A 262 -6.11 -1.19 16.84
CA MET A 262 -7.25 -1.41 15.95
C MET A 262 -7.74 -2.86 16.11
N LEU A 263 -9.05 -3.03 16.35
CA LEU A 263 -9.69 -4.34 16.47
C LEU A 263 -10.95 -4.39 15.61
N TYR A 264 -11.11 -5.47 14.85
CA TYR A 264 -12.20 -5.69 13.91
C TYR A 264 -13.03 -6.90 14.32
N ASN A 265 -14.34 -6.83 14.08
CA ASN A 265 -15.25 -7.96 14.18
C ASN A 265 -15.84 -8.24 12.79
N PRO A 266 -15.35 -9.27 12.07
CA PRO A 266 -15.86 -9.63 10.76
C PRO A 266 -17.18 -10.42 10.81
N THR A 267 -17.61 -10.85 12.01
CA THR A 267 -18.78 -11.72 12.16
C THR A 267 -20.08 -10.92 12.17
N LYS A 268 -21.21 -11.62 12.05
CA LYS A 268 -22.54 -11.01 12.10
C LYS A 268 -23.12 -10.92 13.53
N GLU A 269 -22.35 -11.28 14.54
CA GLU A 269 -22.76 -11.29 15.95
C GLU A 269 -21.95 -10.28 16.79
N ILE A 270 -22.52 -9.85 17.92
CA ILE A 270 -21.76 -9.06 18.89
C ILE A 270 -20.63 -9.92 19.44
N MET A 271 -19.43 -9.36 19.46
CA MET A 271 -18.24 -10.06 19.91
C MET A 271 -17.72 -9.45 21.21
N GLN A 272 -17.55 -10.29 22.23
CA GLN A 272 -16.88 -9.94 23.48
C GLN A 272 -15.62 -10.80 23.63
N ARG A 273 -14.48 -10.15 23.87
CA ARG A 273 -13.19 -10.84 24.03
C ARG A 273 -12.36 -10.17 25.11
N LYS A 274 -11.46 -10.98 25.67
CA LYS A 274 -10.41 -10.58 26.60
C LYS A 274 -9.09 -10.98 25.97
N ILE A 275 -8.21 -10.01 25.70
CA ILE A 275 -6.92 -10.25 25.03
C ILE A 275 -5.77 -9.68 25.86
N THR A 276 -4.57 -10.23 25.65
CA THR A 276 -3.33 -9.66 26.18
C THR A 276 -2.73 -8.73 25.14
N LEU A 277 -2.43 -7.48 25.52
CA LEU A 277 -1.76 -6.52 24.67
C LEU A 277 -0.30 -6.32 25.12
N PRO A 278 0.68 -6.50 24.20
CA PRO A 278 2.08 -6.28 24.50
C PRO A 278 2.42 -4.79 24.43
N LEU A 279 2.55 -4.12 25.57
CA LEU A 279 2.85 -2.68 25.62
C LEU A 279 4.33 -2.36 25.82
N TYR A 280 5.20 -3.36 25.88
CA TYR A 280 6.64 -3.17 26.10
C TYR A 280 7.25 -2.09 25.20
N TYR A 281 6.97 -2.13 23.89
CA TYR A 281 7.52 -1.20 22.90
C TYR A 281 6.85 0.19 22.89
N THR A 282 5.79 0.39 23.66
CA THR A 282 5.16 1.72 23.80
C THR A 282 5.96 2.68 24.67
N GLY A 283 6.95 2.19 25.43
CA GLY A 283 7.71 2.98 26.40
C GLY A 283 6.96 3.28 27.71
N ILE A 284 5.73 2.79 27.87
CA ILE A 284 4.96 2.95 29.11
C ILE A 284 5.54 2.01 30.19
N SER A 285 5.81 2.55 31.38
CA SER A 285 6.53 1.81 32.42
C SER A 285 5.66 1.29 33.57
N LYS A 286 4.57 1.97 33.92
CA LYS A 286 3.75 1.64 35.11
C LYS A 286 2.26 1.53 34.81
N MET A 287 1.69 2.57 34.21
CA MET A 287 0.25 2.69 34.00
C MET A 287 0.00 3.26 32.61
N ALA A 288 -0.92 2.65 31.88
CA ALA A 288 -1.35 3.09 30.56
C ALA A 288 -2.77 3.67 30.64
N ASN A 289 -2.97 4.84 30.02
CA ASN A 289 -4.27 5.47 29.91
C ASN A 289 -4.89 5.14 28.56
N PHE A 290 -6.00 4.40 28.59
CA PHE A 290 -6.76 4.02 27.41
C PHE A 290 -7.86 5.04 27.18
N THR A 291 -7.97 5.53 25.94
CA THR A 291 -9.16 6.24 25.45
C THR A 291 -9.79 5.41 24.34
N SER A 292 -11.01 4.92 24.55
CA SER A 292 -11.75 4.15 23.54
C SER A 292 -12.34 5.06 22.45
N LYS A 293 -12.81 4.45 21.35
CA LYS A 293 -13.48 5.12 20.23
C LYS A 293 -14.64 6.04 20.64
N ASP A 294 -15.37 5.71 21.71
CA ASP A 294 -16.47 6.51 22.27
C ASP A 294 -16.01 7.56 23.31
N GLY A 295 -14.70 7.73 23.49
CA GLY A 295 -14.11 8.74 24.37
C GLY A 295 -14.00 8.35 25.84
N LYS A 296 -14.42 7.14 26.23
CA LYS A 296 -14.27 6.67 27.61
C LYS A 296 -12.80 6.43 27.94
N LYS A 297 -12.42 6.82 29.16
CA LYS A 297 -11.04 6.69 29.65
C LYS A 297 -10.92 5.62 30.73
N LYS A 298 -9.84 4.85 30.69
CA LYS A 298 -9.52 3.84 31.71
C LYS A 298 -8.01 3.76 31.91
N ALA A 299 -7.56 3.83 33.16
CA ALA A 299 -6.18 3.58 33.52
C ALA A 299 -5.99 2.09 33.86
N ILE A 300 -4.93 1.47 33.34
CA ILE A 300 -4.62 0.06 33.59
C ILE A 300 -3.13 -0.05 33.97
N SER A 301 -2.85 -0.70 35.10
CA SER A 301 -1.48 -1.02 35.51
C SER A 301 -0.90 -2.13 34.64
N LEU A 302 0.36 -1.96 34.23
CA LEU A 302 1.07 -2.95 33.44
C LEU A 302 1.54 -4.12 34.33
N SER A 303 1.58 -5.32 33.75
CA SER A 303 2.24 -6.47 34.36
C SER A 303 3.77 -6.25 34.44
N PRO A 304 4.52 -7.10 35.16
CA PRO A 304 5.98 -7.08 35.13
C PRO A 304 6.57 -7.23 33.72
N THR A 305 5.91 -7.97 32.83
CA THR A 305 6.30 -8.15 31.41
C THR A 305 5.87 -6.99 30.50
N LYS A 306 5.25 -5.94 31.06
CA LYS A 306 4.69 -4.78 30.33
C LYS A 306 3.51 -5.13 29.43
N ASP A 307 2.75 -6.14 29.82
CA ASP A 307 1.50 -6.51 29.16
C ASP A 307 0.30 -5.95 29.94
N ILE A 308 -0.84 -5.86 29.26
CA ILE A 308 -2.13 -5.65 29.91
C ILE A 308 -3.19 -6.63 29.40
N THR A 309 -4.21 -6.86 30.21
CA THR A 309 -5.43 -7.53 29.77
C THR A 309 -6.47 -6.49 29.38
N LEU A 310 -6.93 -6.53 28.13
CA LEU A 310 -7.96 -5.66 27.58
C LEU A 310 -9.24 -6.46 27.32
N ASP A 311 -10.33 -6.00 27.94
CA ASP A 311 -11.69 -6.44 27.64
C ASP A 311 -12.33 -5.49 26.63
N PHE A 312 -12.99 -6.02 25.61
CA PHE A 312 -13.69 -5.21 24.62
C PHE A 312 -14.93 -5.90 24.05
N THR A 313 -15.86 -5.06 23.56
CA THR A 313 -17.09 -5.46 22.87
C THR A 313 -17.15 -4.75 21.52
N ILE A 314 -17.39 -5.49 20.44
CA ILE A 314 -17.52 -4.95 19.08
C ILE A 314 -18.84 -5.42 18.47
N ALA A 315 -19.60 -4.49 17.89
CA ALA A 315 -20.80 -4.82 17.13
C ALA A 315 -20.49 -5.69 15.89
N PRO A 316 -21.48 -6.39 15.33
CA PRO A 316 -21.35 -7.10 14.06
C PRO A 316 -20.76 -6.26 12.94
N ASP A 317 -19.87 -6.84 12.12
CA ASP A 317 -19.31 -6.23 10.91
C ASP A 317 -18.89 -4.77 11.17
N SER A 318 -18.02 -4.59 12.17
CA SER A 318 -17.62 -3.30 12.72
C SER A 318 -16.20 -3.36 13.30
N TYR A 319 -15.75 -2.23 13.84
CA TYR A 319 -14.43 -2.08 14.44
C TYR A 319 -14.49 -1.17 15.67
N THR A 320 -13.50 -1.33 16.55
CA THR A 320 -13.20 -0.41 17.63
C THR A 320 -11.71 -0.08 17.63
N TRP A 321 -11.36 0.98 18.36
CA TRP A 321 -9.97 1.32 18.58
C TRP A 321 -9.76 1.91 19.97
N PHE A 322 -8.50 1.86 20.41
CA PHE A 322 -8.06 2.41 21.68
C PHE A 322 -6.77 3.19 21.48
N LEU A 323 -6.78 4.46 21.89
CA LEU A 323 -5.59 5.28 22.05
C LEU A 323 -4.95 4.96 23.40
N ILE A 324 -3.62 4.85 23.43
CA ILE A 324 -2.84 4.56 24.63
C ILE A 324 -1.86 5.71 24.89
N GLU A 325 -1.90 6.27 26.10
CA GLU A 325 -1.03 7.36 26.57
C GLU A 325 -0.30 6.99 27.87
#